data_AF-A0A0F9UQ15-F1
#
_entry.id   AF-A0A0F9UQ15-F1
#
_cell.length_a   1.000
_cell.length_b   1.000
_cell.length_c   1.000
_cell.angle_alpha   90.00
_cell.angle_beta   90.00
_cell.angle_gamma   90.00
#
_symmetry.space_group_name_H-M   'P 1'
#
loop_
_entity.id
_entity.type
_entity.pdbx_description
1 polymer ?
#
loop_
_entity_poly.entity_id
_entity_poly.type
_entity_poly.pdbx_seq_one_letter_code
_entity_poly.pdbx_strand_id
1 'polypeptide(L)'
;MSEPKTKNELNDRDIRINITYMLFVFTKGLTVGMMIEKLDHFFGIVISRYSANKIHQKCKFMVQSNILRKEGKYLYFLSESTREEMERVGVLFVSK
;
A
#
# COMPACT_ATOMS: atom_id res chain seq x y z
N MET A 1 -23.64 -17.80 -24.43
CA MET A 1 -22.25 -18.14 -24.07
C MET A 1 -21.57 -16.86 -23.60
N SER A 2 -20.81 -16.97 -22.51
CA SER A 2 -20.39 -15.89 -21.63
C SER A 2 -19.34 -14.95 -22.23
N GLU A 3 -19.49 -13.63 -22.02
CA GLU A 3 -18.35 -12.70 -22.12
C GLU A 3 -17.50 -12.80 -20.84
N PRO A 4 -16.17 -12.88 -20.94
CA PRO A 4 -15.30 -12.98 -19.78
C PRO A 4 -15.23 -11.62 -19.08
N LYS A 5 -15.71 -11.55 -17.83
CA LYS A 5 -15.32 -10.49 -16.91
C LYS A 5 -13.87 -10.71 -16.52
N THR A 6 -12.94 -9.96 -17.09
CA THR A 6 -11.58 -9.89 -16.53
C THR A 6 -10.99 -8.50 -16.69
N LYS A 7 -11.65 -7.53 -16.03
CA LYS A 7 -10.92 -6.39 -15.47
C LYS A 7 -10.54 -6.81 -14.06
N ASN A 8 -9.29 -7.19 -13.85
CA ASN A 8 -8.69 -7.37 -12.53
C ASN A 8 -8.62 -6.02 -11.81
N GLU A 9 -9.78 -5.48 -11.43
CA GLU A 9 -9.86 -4.36 -10.50
C GLU A 9 -9.58 -4.92 -9.11
N LEU A 10 -8.33 -4.77 -8.68
CA LEU A 10 -7.92 -4.96 -7.30
C LEU A 10 -8.84 -4.14 -6.40
N ASN A 11 -9.40 -4.83 -5.41
CA ASN A 11 -10.39 -4.26 -4.52
C ASN A 11 -9.71 -3.35 -3.48
N ASP A 12 -10.50 -2.57 -2.74
CA ASP A 12 -10.00 -1.65 -1.71
C ASP A 12 -9.14 -2.34 -0.63
N ARG A 13 -9.37 -3.63 -0.38
CA ARG A 13 -8.59 -4.43 0.57
C ARG A 13 -7.20 -4.71 0.02
N ASP A 14 -7.07 -5.01 -1.27
CA ASP A 14 -5.78 -5.29 -1.90
C ASP A 14 -4.89 -4.04 -1.93
N ILE A 15 -5.47 -2.85 -2.18
CA ILE A 15 -4.74 -1.57 -2.10
C ILE A 15 -4.11 -1.39 -0.72
N ARG A 16 -4.91 -1.61 0.34
CA ARG A 16 -4.46 -1.44 1.72
C ARG A 16 -3.33 -2.41 2.05
N ILE A 17 -3.47 -3.68 1.68
CA ILE A 17 -2.44 -4.71 1.90
C ILE A 17 -1.14 -4.31 1.21
N ASN A 18 -1.21 -3.90 -0.06
CA ASN A 18 -0.02 -3.54 -0.81
C ASN A 18 0.64 -2.25 -0.27
N ILE A 19 -0.13 -1.23 0.12
CA ILE A 19 0.42 -0.03 0.79
C ILE A 19 1.14 -0.40 2.10
N THR A 20 0.49 -1.20 2.94
CA THR A 20 1.04 -1.64 4.23
C THR A 20 2.33 -2.45 4.02
N TYR A 21 2.32 -3.40 3.08
CA TYR A 21 3.50 -4.21 2.74
C TYR A 21 4.64 -3.37 2.18
N MET A 22 4.36 -2.43 1.27
CA MET A 22 5.40 -1.53 0.75
C MET A 22 6.04 -0.69 1.86
N LEU A 23 5.24 -0.08 2.74
CA LEU A 23 5.77 0.71 3.85
C LEU A 23 6.49 -0.14 4.91
N PHE A 24 6.20 -1.44 4.95
CA PHE A 24 6.95 -2.39 5.76
C PHE A 24 8.36 -2.61 5.20
N VAL A 25 8.43 -3.00 3.92
CA VAL A 25 9.66 -3.31 3.19
C VAL A 25 10.55 -2.09 3.00
N PHE A 26 9.96 -0.94 2.63
CA PHE A 26 10.67 0.32 2.53
C PHE A 26 10.61 1.01 3.89
N THR A 27 11.65 0.83 4.70
CA THR A 27 11.79 1.46 6.02
C THR A 27 11.81 3.00 5.96
N LYS A 28 12.16 3.56 4.80
CA LYS A 28 11.98 4.99 4.52
C LYS A 28 10.52 5.33 4.21
N GLY A 29 10.03 6.43 4.77
CA GLY A 29 8.68 6.92 4.47
C GLY A 29 8.48 7.15 2.98
N LEU A 30 7.28 6.86 2.49
CA LEU A 30 6.94 6.98 1.07
C LEU A 30 5.89 8.07 0.86
N THR A 31 6.03 8.80 -0.25
CA THR A 31 4.94 9.63 -0.76
C THR A 31 3.95 8.77 -1.56
N VAL A 32 2.73 9.28 -1.77
CA VAL A 32 1.74 8.59 -2.63
C VAL A 32 2.28 8.38 -4.05
N GLY A 33 3.03 9.33 -4.61
CA GLY A 33 3.66 9.16 -5.92
C GLY A 33 4.66 8.00 -5.93
N MET A 34 5.53 7.91 -4.92
CA MET A 34 6.48 6.79 -4.80
C MET A 34 5.76 5.45 -4.58
N MET A 35 4.65 5.42 -3.85
CA MET A 35 3.84 4.22 -3.69
C MET A 35 3.27 3.76 -5.03
N ILE A 36 2.75 4.68 -5.84
CA ILE A 36 2.23 4.41 -7.19
C ILE A 36 3.32 3.80 -8.08
N GLU A 37 4.48 4.47 -8.19
CA GLU A 37 5.60 3.96 -8.98
C GLU A 37 6.01 2.54 -8.57
N LYS A 38 6.03 2.27 -7.26
CA LYS A 38 6.40 0.95 -6.72
C LYS A 38 5.32 -0.10 -6.93
N LEU A 39 4.05 0.25 -6.78
CA LEU A 39 2.93 -0.68 -7.03
C LEU A 39 2.92 -1.16 -8.48
N ASP A 40 3.18 -0.25 -9.43
CA ASP A 40 3.27 -0.58 -10.86
C ASP A 40 4.48 -1.49 -11.14
N HIS A 41 5.65 -1.12 -10.61
CA HIS A 41 6.90 -1.84 -10.83
C HIS A 41 6.96 -3.24 -10.19
N PHE A 42 6.57 -3.38 -8.91
CA PHE A 42 6.76 -4.63 -8.17
C PHE A 42 5.64 -5.65 -8.37
N PHE A 43 4.42 -5.19 -8.61
CA PHE A 43 3.25 -6.07 -8.63
C PHE A 43 2.63 -6.19 -10.03
N GLY A 44 3.20 -5.51 -11.05
CA GLY A 44 2.61 -5.45 -12.38
C GLY A 44 1.18 -4.89 -12.36
N ILE A 45 0.85 -4.16 -11.29
CA ILE A 45 -0.47 -3.59 -11.09
C ILE A 45 -0.51 -2.37 -11.97
N VAL A 46 -1.02 -2.50 -13.20
CA VAL A 46 -1.17 -1.36 -14.11
C VAL A 46 -2.06 -0.33 -13.43
N ILE A 47 -1.45 0.75 -12.93
CA ILE A 47 -2.15 1.83 -12.23
C ILE A 47 -2.86 2.76 -13.22
N SER A 48 -3.09 2.29 -14.44
CA SER A 48 -3.97 2.96 -15.42
C SER A 48 -5.40 3.19 -14.90
N ARG A 49 -5.77 2.64 -13.72
CA ARG A 49 -7.07 2.86 -13.08
C ARG A 49 -7.10 3.26 -11.61
N TYR A 50 -5.98 3.36 -10.89
CA TYR A 50 -6.05 4.04 -9.59
C TYR A 50 -5.87 5.52 -9.83
N SER A 51 -6.91 6.30 -9.55
CA SER A 51 -6.66 7.71 -9.35
C SER A 51 -5.71 7.85 -8.17
N ALA A 52 -4.63 8.63 -8.33
CA ALA A 52 -3.76 8.98 -7.20
C ALA A 52 -4.57 9.48 -6.00
N ASN A 53 -5.73 10.08 -6.27
CA ASN A 53 -6.73 10.46 -5.29
C ASN A 53 -7.26 9.27 -4.44
N LYS A 54 -7.54 8.11 -5.03
CA LYS A 54 -8.01 6.91 -4.30
C LYS A 54 -6.94 6.38 -3.35
N ILE A 55 -5.69 6.29 -3.79
CA ILE A 55 -4.56 5.90 -2.93
C ILE A 55 -4.38 6.93 -1.81
N HIS A 56 -4.45 8.22 -2.16
CA HIS A 56 -4.36 9.30 -1.18
C HIS A 56 -5.46 9.24 -0.12
N GLN A 57 -6.72 8.99 -0.52
CA GLN A 57 -7.84 8.79 0.39
C GLN A 57 -7.65 7.57 1.29
N LYS A 58 -7.12 6.46 0.75
CA LYS A 58 -6.81 5.28 1.56
C LYS A 58 -5.69 5.53 2.55
N CYS A 59 -4.61 6.19 2.17
CA CYS A 59 -3.56 6.59 3.11
C CYS A 59 -4.12 7.48 4.22
N LYS A 60 -5.01 8.44 3.91
CA LYS A 60 -5.70 9.27 4.93
C LYS A 60 -6.51 8.43 5.90
N PHE A 61 -7.33 7.51 5.39
CA PHE A 61 -8.13 6.61 6.23
C PHE A 61 -7.24 5.74 7.12
N MET A 62 -6.17 5.16 6.56
CA MET A 62 -5.25 4.32 7.33
C MET A 62 -4.48 5.11 8.42
N VAL A 63 -4.24 6.40 8.21
CA VAL A 63 -3.72 7.29 9.29
C VAL A 63 -4.75 7.46 10.39
N GLN A 64 -6.02 7.71 10.05
CA GLN A 64 -7.10 7.82 11.04
C GLN A 64 -7.32 6.52 11.83
N SER A 65 -7.06 5.36 11.22
CA SER A 65 -7.13 4.06 11.88
C SER A 65 -5.85 3.65 12.62
N ASN A 66 -4.86 4.55 12.76
CA ASN A 66 -3.57 4.27 13.38
C ASN A 66 -2.77 3.11 12.74
N ILE A 67 -3.04 2.82 11.46
CA ILE A 67 -2.26 1.83 10.67
C ILE A 67 -1.00 2.50 10.12
N LEU A 68 -1.15 3.74 9.66
CA LEU A 68 -0.05 4.57 9.18
C LEU A 68 0.15 5.76 10.11
N ARG A 69 1.37 6.28 10.14
CA ARG A 69 1.67 7.63 10.61
C ARG A 69 2.08 8.50 9.43
N LYS A 70 1.82 9.79 9.53
CA LYS A 70 2.19 10.78 8.51
C LYS A 70 3.21 11.73 9.09
N GLU A 71 4.30 11.96 8.37
CA GLU A 71 5.34 12.92 8.74
C GLU A 71 5.42 14.04 7.70
N GLY A 72 5.35 15.28 8.18
CA GLY A 72 5.24 16.44 7.31
C GLY A 72 4.02 16.38 6.38
N LYS A 73 4.17 16.96 5.18
CA LYS A 73 3.04 17.13 4.26
C LYS A 73 2.76 15.91 3.38
N TYR A 74 3.76 15.06 3.12
CA TYR A 74 3.68 14.06 2.06
C TYR A 74 4.19 12.66 2.42
N LEU A 75 4.92 12.47 3.52
CA LEU A 75 5.53 11.18 3.84
C LEU A 75 4.61 10.36 4.73
N TYR A 76 4.44 9.10 4.37
CA TYR A 76 3.70 8.11 5.12
C TYR A 76 4.65 7.00 5.58
N PHE A 77 4.43 6.51 6.79
CA PHE A 77 5.14 5.41 7.42
C PHE A 77 4.11 4.46 8.03
N LEU A 78 4.49 3.22 8.31
CA LEU A 78 3.72 2.41 9.26
C LEU A 78 3.72 3.07 10.64
N SER A 79 2.60 2.95 11.35
CA SER A 79 2.62 3.18 12.79
C SER A 79 3.51 2.14 13.47
N GLU A 80 4.02 2.49 14.65
CA GLU A 80 4.87 1.60 15.45
C GLU A 80 4.14 0.29 15.77
N SER A 81 2.91 0.36 16.28
CA SER A 81 2.09 -0.81 16.59
C SER A 81 1.81 -1.69 15.37
N THR A 82 1.59 -1.11 14.19
CA THR A 82 1.38 -1.90 12.97
C THR A 82 2.67 -2.58 12.53
N ARG A 83 3.81 -1.90 12.66
CA ARG A 83 5.12 -2.49 12.33
C ARG A 83 5.43 -3.66 13.26
N GLU A 84 5.29 -3.48 14.57
CA GLU A 84 5.48 -4.54 15.56
C GLU A 84 4.56 -5.73 15.29
N GLU A 85 3.29 -5.48 14.96
CA GLU A 85 2.34 -6.54 14.63
C GLU A 85 2.75 -7.30 13.36
N MET A 86 3.23 -6.61 12.33
CA MET A 86 3.74 -7.25 11.11
C MET A 86 5.01 -8.09 11.36
N GLU A 87 5.90 -7.60 12.23
CA GLU A 87 7.10 -8.34 12.67
C GLU A 87 6.71 -9.57 13.49
N ARG A 88 5.76 -9.42 14.42
CA ARG A 88 5.23 -10.49 15.28
C ARG A 88 4.56 -11.61 14.49
N VAL A 89 3.76 -11.27 13.48
CA VAL A 89 3.09 -12.24 12.61
C VAL A 89 4.08 -12.95 11.68
N GLY A 90 5.34 -12.49 11.63
CA GLY A 90 6.36 -13.11 10.80
C GLY A 90 6.04 -12.90 9.33
N VAL A 91 5.72 -11.66 8.92
CA VAL A 91 5.85 -11.25 7.51
C VAL A 91 7.35 -11.28 7.18
N LEU A 92 7.86 -12.51 7.05
CA LEU A 92 9.26 -12.85 6.90
C LEU A 92 9.63 -12.57 5.45
N PHE A 93 10.66 -11.75 5.32
CA PHE A 93 11.37 -11.46 4.09
C PHE A 93 11.70 -12.75 3.34
N VAL A 94 11.09 -12.94 2.16
CA VAL A 94 11.70 -13.80 1.13
C VAL A 94 12.80 -12.95 0.48
N SER A 95 13.95 -12.89 1.14
CA SER A 95 15.19 -12.44 0.50
C SER A 95 16.26 -13.50 0.68
N LYS A 96 16.34 -14.39 -0.29
CA LYS A 96 17.62 -14.78 -0.89
C LYS A 96 17.49 -14.60 -2.39
#